data_AF-A0A655FMX2-F1
#
_entry.id   AF-A0A655FMX2-F1
#
_cell.length_a   1.000
_cell.length_b   1.000
_cell.length_c   1.000
_cell.angle_alpha   90.00
_cell.angle_beta   90.00
_cell.angle_gamma   90.00
#
_symmetry.space_group_name_H-M   'P 1'
#
loop_
_entity.id
_entity.type
_entity.pdbx_description
1 polymer ?
#
loop_
_entity_poly.entity_id
_entity_poly.type
_entity_poly.pdbx_seq_one_letter_code
_entity_poly.pdbx_strand_id
1 'polypeptide(L)'
;MLGAARVPPADLDVRAIDAKLTRNGEVVAEGRSDAVLGNPATAVAWLAGKVESFGVRLRKGDIVLPGSCTFAVEARAGDEFVADFTGLGLVRLSFE
;
A
#
# COMPACT_ATOMS: atom_id res chain seq x y z
N MET A 1 -7.40 -2.40 7.57
CA MET A 1 -7.31 -3.84 7.21
C MET A 1 -6.02 -4.06 6.41
N LEU A 2 -5.40 -5.25 6.53
CA LEU A 2 -4.26 -5.65 5.69
C LEU A 2 -4.65 -6.88 4.87
N GLY A 3 -4.07 -7.05 3.68
CA GLY A 3 -4.26 -8.25 2.87
C GLY A 3 -3.74 -9.52 3.55
N ALA A 4 -4.11 -10.69 3.02
CA ALA A 4 -3.70 -11.98 3.58
C ALA A 4 -2.28 -12.39 3.16
N ALA A 5 -1.84 -12.04 1.94
CA ALA A 5 -0.54 -12.46 1.44
C ALA A 5 0.62 -11.86 2.26
N ARG A 6 1.67 -12.66 2.44
CA ARG A 6 2.95 -12.25 3.02
C ARG A 6 4.04 -12.77 2.09
N VAL A 7 4.66 -11.87 1.34
CA VAL A 7 5.69 -12.21 0.34
C VAL A 7 7.02 -11.60 0.79
N PRO A 8 8.12 -12.36 0.82
CA PRO A 8 9.44 -11.81 1.06
C PRO A 8 9.78 -10.74 0.02
N PRO A 9 10.36 -9.58 0.40
CA PRO A 9 10.68 -8.52 -0.56
C PRO A 9 11.65 -8.93 -1.68
N ALA A 10 12.43 -10.00 -1.48
CA ALA A 10 13.34 -10.53 -2.49
C ALA A 10 12.63 -11.30 -3.61
N ASP A 11 11.40 -11.75 -3.37
CA ASP A 11 10.64 -12.61 -4.29
C ASP A 11 9.71 -11.80 -5.22
N LEU A 12 9.78 -10.47 -5.17
CA LEU A 12 8.92 -9.55 -5.91
C LEU A 12 9.69 -8.27 -6.29
N ASP A 13 9.52 -7.74 -7.51
CA ASP A 13 10.01 -6.39 -7.80
C ASP A 13 9.07 -5.37 -7.14
N VAL A 14 9.48 -4.87 -5.98
CA VAL A 14 8.71 -3.91 -5.18
C VAL A 14 8.40 -2.59 -5.89
N ARG A 15 9.05 -2.29 -7.03
CA ARG A 15 8.79 -1.10 -7.86
C ARG A 15 7.74 -1.34 -8.94
N ALA A 16 7.42 -2.60 -9.24
CA ALA A 16 6.56 -2.98 -10.35
C ALA A 16 5.30 -3.72 -9.86
N ILE A 17 4.74 -3.28 -8.74
CA ILE A 17 3.47 -3.79 -8.23
C ILE A 17 2.37 -2.90 -8.77
N ASP A 18 1.65 -3.40 -9.78
CA ASP A 18 0.43 -2.73 -10.25
C ASP A 18 -0.67 -2.87 -9.21
N ALA A 19 -1.44 -1.80 -9.02
CA ALA A 19 -2.56 -1.71 -8.09
C ALA A 19 -3.81 -1.24 -8.84
N LYS A 20 -4.92 -1.96 -8.66
CA LYS A 20 -6.24 -1.59 -9.17
C LYS A 20 -7.25 -1.49 -8.04
N LEU A 21 -7.89 -0.34 -7.91
CA LEU A 21 -8.96 -0.11 -6.94
C LEU A 21 -10.32 -0.11 -7.65
N THR A 22 -11.20 -0.98 -7.20
CA THR A 22 -12.57 -1.10 -7.68
C THR A 22 -13.54 -0.70 -6.56
N ARG A 23 -14.55 0.11 -6.88
CA ARG A 23 -15.68 0.46 -6.01
C ARG A 23 -16.97 -0.03 -6.66
N ASN A 24 -17.74 -0.86 -5.96
CA ASN A 24 -19.02 -1.38 -6.44
C ASN A 24 -18.95 -2.01 -7.85
N GLY A 25 -17.83 -2.69 -8.15
CA GLY A 25 -17.57 -3.32 -9.44
C GLY A 25 -16.92 -2.43 -10.51
N GLU A 26 -16.82 -1.11 -10.29
CA GLU A 26 -16.20 -0.17 -11.23
C GLU A 26 -14.76 0.19 -10.82
N VAL A 27 -13.83 0.20 -11.77
CA VAL A 27 -12.45 0.66 -11.51
C VAL A 27 -12.48 2.17 -11.29
N VAL A 28 -12.04 2.60 -10.11
CA VAL A 28 -12.03 4.01 -9.71
C VAL A 28 -10.64 4.59 -9.60
N ALA A 29 -9.60 3.77 -9.47
CA ALA A 29 -8.21 4.21 -9.51
C ALA A 29 -7.27 3.07 -9.92
N GLU A 30 -6.18 3.42 -10.59
CA GLU A 30 -5.09 2.52 -10.96
C GLU A 30 -3.76 3.21 -10.67
N GLY A 31 -2.73 2.42 -10.37
CA GLY A 31 -1.40 2.94 -10.07
C GLY A 31 -0.37 1.83 -10.01
N ARG A 32 0.90 2.22 -9.82
CA ARG A 32 2.02 1.29 -9.67
C ARG A 32 2.94 1.73 -8.55
N SER A 33 3.55 0.79 -7.87
CA SER A 33 4.31 1.06 -6.63
C SER A 33 5.52 2.00 -6.81
N ASP A 34 6.10 2.12 -8.00
CA ASP A 34 7.13 3.13 -8.29
C ASP A 34 6.63 4.58 -8.26
N ALA A 35 5.32 4.82 -8.31
CA ALA A 35 4.77 6.14 -8.02
C ALA A 35 5.12 6.62 -6.60
N VAL A 36 5.43 5.69 -5.69
CA VAL A 36 5.92 6.00 -4.34
C VAL A 36 7.43 6.28 -4.40
N LEU A 37 7.78 7.54 -4.70
CA LEU A 37 9.15 8.04 -4.70
C LEU A 37 10.12 7.21 -5.57
N GLY A 38 9.65 6.62 -6.68
CA GLY A 38 10.42 5.73 -7.55
C GLY A 38 10.64 4.31 -7.00
N ASN A 39 10.62 4.14 -5.67
CA ASN A 39 10.70 2.85 -5.00
C ASN A 39 10.09 2.98 -3.58
N PRO A 40 9.07 2.18 -3.23
CA PRO A 40 8.42 2.28 -1.91
C PRO A 40 9.36 2.01 -0.74
N ALA A 41 10.43 1.22 -0.92
CA ALA A 41 11.43 0.98 0.12
C ALA A 41 12.22 2.26 0.49
N THR A 42 12.35 3.21 -0.45
CA THR A 42 12.99 4.51 -0.19
C THR A 42 12.24 5.29 0.89
N ALA A 43 10.90 5.27 0.86
CA ALA A 43 10.07 5.94 1.87
C ALA A 43 10.28 5.34 3.27
N VAL A 44 10.41 4.00 3.36
CA VAL A 44 10.68 3.29 4.63
C VAL A 44 12.06 3.66 5.16
N ALA A 45 13.09 3.66 4.31
CA ALA A 45 14.45 4.03 4.69
C ALA A 45 14.54 5.49 5.16
N TRP A 46 13.87 6.41 4.46
CA TRP A 46 13.77 7.81 4.86
C TRP A 46 13.09 7.95 6.23
N LEU A 47 11.95 7.27 6.43
CA LEU A 47 11.21 7.33 7.68
C LEU A 47 12.08 6.85 8.85
N ALA A 48 12.81 5.75 8.68
CA ALA A 48 13.71 5.20 9.70
C ALA A 48 14.75 6.23 10.16
N GLY A 49 15.40 6.93 9.21
CA GLY A 49 16.34 8.00 9.55
C GLY A 49 15.66 9.23 10.16
N LYS A 50 14.45 9.56 9.71
CA LYS A 50 13.73 10.73 10.22
C LYS A 50 13.28 10.55 11.68
N VAL A 51 12.73 9.39 12.03
CA VAL A 51 12.25 9.13 13.40
C VAL A 51 13.40 9.06 14.41
N GLU A 52 14.60 8.65 13.97
CA GLU A 52 15.80 8.68 14.81
C GLU A 52 16.15 10.10 15.27
N SER A 53 15.93 11.12 14.43
CA SER A 53 16.13 12.53 14.82
C SER A 53 15.21 13.00 15.96
N PHE A 54 14.15 12.24 16.27
CA PHE A 54 13.25 12.47 17.40
C PHE A 54 13.48 11.49 18.55
N GLY A 55 14.56 10.70 18.52
CA GLY A 55 14.87 9.69 19.54
C GLY A 55 14.02 8.42 19.46
N VAL A 56 13.30 8.21 18.35
CA VAL A 56 12.46 7.03 18.11
C VAL A 56 13.14 6.11 17.09
N ARG A 57 12.91 4.80 17.17
CA ARG A 57 13.39 3.82 16.18
C ARG A 57 12.24 2.95 15.72
N LEU A 58 12.25 2.59 14.44
CA LEU A 58 11.42 1.49 13.95
C LEU A 58 11.90 0.17 14.58
N ARG A 59 10.96 -0.64 15.04
CA ARG A 59 11.20 -1.89 15.75
C ARG A 59 10.81 -3.08 14.89
N LYS A 60 11.41 -4.23 15.19
CA LYS A 60 10.97 -5.51 14.62
C LYS A 60 9.48 -5.70 14.93
N GLY A 61 8.69 -5.95 13.90
CA GLY A 61 7.25 -6.13 13.99
C GLY A 61 6.43 -4.88 13.67
N ASP A 62 7.05 -3.71 13.53
CA ASP A 62 6.35 -2.52 13.06
C ASP A 62 5.86 -2.69 11.62
N ILE A 63 4.68 -2.14 11.35
CA ILE A 63 4.07 -2.11 10.02
C ILE A 63 4.19 -0.69 9.49
N VAL A 64 4.90 -0.54 8.37
CA VAL A 64 5.11 0.75 7.70
C VAL A 64 4.36 0.75 6.38
N LEU A 65 3.50 1.76 6.18
CA LEU A 65 2.85 2.03 4.91
C LEU A 65 3.72 3.05 4.14
N PRO A 66 4.40 2.65 3.05
CA PRO A 66 5.41 3.49 2.40
C PRO A 66 4.83 4.68 1.63
N GLY A 67 3.53 4.63 1.31
CA GLY A 67 2.84 5.65 0.52
C GLY A 67 1.74 5.01 -0.35
N SER A 68 0.88 5.85 -0.91
CA SER A 68 -0.15 5.42 -1.87
C SER A 68 0.38 5.52 -3.30
N CYS A 69 0.05 4.53 -4.13
CA CYS A 69 0.31 4.58 -5.58
C CYS A 69 -0.88 5.10 -6.39
N THR A 70 -2.03 5.31 -5.74
CA THR A 70 -3.24 5.89 -6.33
C THR A 70 -3.63 7.17 -5.61
N PHE A 71 -4.49 7.99 -6.22
CA PHE A 71 -5.16 9.07 -5.52
C PHE A 71 -6.16 8.52 -4.49
N ALA A 72 -6.53 9.35 -3.52
CA ALA A 72 -7.55 9.01 -2.54
C ALA A 72 -8.95 9.07 -3.20
N VAL A 73 -9.77 8.07 -2.91
CA VAL A 73 -11.17 7.99 -3.36
C VAL A 73 -12.07 8.17 -2.15
N GLU A 74 -13.10 9.00 -2.29
CA GLU A 74 -14.12 9.17 -1.26
C GLU A 74 -14.90 7.87 -1.06
N ALA A 75 -14.97 7.40 0.20
CA ALA A 75 -15.78 6.26 0.61
C ALA A 75 -17.08 6.75 1.25
N ARG A 76 -18.20 6.13 0.88
CA ARG A 76 -19.54 6.43 1.40
C ARG A 76 -20.13 5.17 2.03
N ALA A 77 -21.11 5.37 2.92
CA ALA A 77 -21.89 4.25 3.45
C ALA A 77 -22.50 3.43 2.30
N GLY A 78 -22.39 2.11 2.40
CA GLY A 78 -22.81 1.16 1.36
C GLY A 78 -21.74 0.86 0.29
N ASP A 79 -20.60 1.54 0.26
CA ASP A 79 -19.56 1.25 -0.73
C ASP A 79 -18.80 -0.03 -0.41
N GLU A 80 -18.56 -0.84 -1.44
CA GLU A 80 -17.67 -1.99 -1.39
C GLU A 80 -16.43 -1.72 -2.24
N PHE A 81 -15.25 -1.80 -1.62
CA PHE A 81 -13.96 -1.61 -2.27
C PHE A 81 -13.19 -2.92 -2.37
N VAL A 82 -12.56 -3.12 -3.53
CA VAL A 82 -11.59 -4.19 -3.77
C VAL A 82 -10.32 -3.57 -4.33
N ALA A 83 -9.20 -3.73 -3.62
CA ALA A 83 -7.87 -3.38 -4.10
C ALA A 83 -7.13 -4.65 -4.51
N ASP A 84 -6.71 -4.73 -5.77
CA ASP A 84 -5.93 -5.82 -6.35
C ASP A 84 -4.50 -5.37 -6.58
N PHE A 85 -3.55 -6.14 -6.07
CA PHE A 85 -2.12 -5.87 -6.18
C PHE A 85 -1.41 -7.05 -6.83
N THR A 86 -0.73 -6.82 -7.94
CA THR A 86 0.01 -7.86 -8.67
C THR A 86 1.01 -8.57 -7.75
N GLY A 87 0.90 -9.89 -7.66
CA GLY A 87 1.77 -10.73 -6.81
C GLY A 87 1.47 -10.68 -5.30
N LEU A 88 0.58 -9.79 -4.84
CA LEU A 88 0.18 -9.65 -3.42
C LEU A 88 -1.31 -9.96 -3.17
N GLY A 89 -2.11 -10.08 -4.24
CA GLY A 89 -3.51 -10.47 -4.16
C GLY A 89 -4.44 -9.34 -3.72
N LEU A 90 -5.59 -9.73 -3.16
CA LEU A 90 -6.74 -8.83 -2.96
C LEU A 90 -6.90 -8.38 -1.50
N VAL A 91 -7.33 -7.14 -1.34
CA VAL A 91 -7.85 -6.56 -0.10
C VAL A 91 -9.28 -6.09 -0.36
N ARG A 92 -10.24 -6.46 0.50
CA ARG A 92 -11.64 -6.06 0.38
C ARG A 92 -12.12 -5.31 1.60
N LEU A 93 -12.96 -4.31 1.44
CA LEU A 93 -13.55 -3.57 2.55
C LEU A 93 -14.93 -3.07 2.15
N SER A 94 -15.90 -3.26 3.03
CA SER A 94 -17.24 -2.70 2.92
C SER A 94 -17.41 -1.59 3.95
N PHE A 95 -18.06 -0.50 3.56
CA PHE A 95 -18.43 0.61 4.44
C PHE A 95 -19.92 0.50 4.77
N GLU A 96 -20.26 0.47 6.05
CA GLU A 96 -21.65 0.42 6.55
C GLU A 96 -22.15 1.80 6.99
#